data_AF-A0A3N5IM84-F1
#
_entry.id   AF-A0A3N5IM84-F1
#
_cell.length_a   1.000
_cell.length_b   1.000
_cell.length_c   1.000
_cell.angle_alpha   90.00
_cell.angle_beta   90.00
_cell.angle_gamma   90.00
#
_symmetry.space_group_name_H-M   'P 1'
#
loop_
_entity.id
_entity.type
_entity.pdbx_description
1 polymer ?
#
loop_
_entity_poly.entity_id
_entity_poly.type
_entity_poly.pdbx_seq_one_letter_code
_entity_poly.pdbx_strand_id
1 'polypeptide(L)'
;MNTRYVLTLCTALVIGGAFLAAPAHALDKANEKTPINDTWLTAKTKIALAADGRVKGRQIDVETTNGQVMLRGKVDSDSAKQAAEDITKRLDGVKT
;
A
#
# COMPACT_ATOMS: atom_id res chain seq x y z
N MET A 1 -7.80 -29.86 14.51
CA MET A 1 -8.65 -28.72 14.14
C MET A 1 -8.41 -27.59 15.13
N ASN A 2 -8.19 -26.42 14.56
CA ASN A 2 -7.57 -25.23 15.13
C ASN A 2 -8.30 -24.69 16.36
N THR A 3 -7.55 -24.14 17.32
CA THR A 3 -7.71 -22.80 17.93
C THR A 3 -6.81 -22.70 19.16
N ARG A 4 -5.70 -21.96 19.10
CA ARG A 4 -5.04 -21.42 20.30
C ARG A 4 -4.51 -20.02 19.99
N TYR A 5 -5.25 -19.04 20.50
CA TYR A 5 -4.86 -17.66 20.71
C TYR A 5 -3.46 -17.58 21.34
N VAL A 6 -2.48 -17.11 20.59
CA VAL A 6 -1.28 -16.48 21.16
C VAL A 6 -1.39 -14.99 20.86
N LEU A 7 -2.35 -14.41 21.58
CA LEU A 7 -2.56 -12.99 21.77
C LEU A 7 -1.54 -12.50 22.81
N THR A 8 -0.27 -12.46 22.42
CA THR A 8 0.81 -11.93 23.28
C THR A 8 1.78 -11.14 22.43
N LEU A 9 1.74 -9.81 22.55
CA LEU A 9 2.85 -8.83 22.42
C LEU A 9 2.34 -7.40 22.13
N CYS A 10 1.46 -6.86 22.98
CA CYS A 10 1.12 -5.41 22.96
C CYS A 10 1.13 -4.77 24.35
N THR A 11 1.87 -5.35 25.30
CA THR A 11 2.09 -4.69 26.58
C THR A 11 3.29 -3.76 26.50
N ALA A 12 2.98 -2.46 26.54
CA ALA A 12 3.74 -1.44 27.26
C ALA A 12 5.11 -1.06 26.67
N LEU A 13 5.58 0.18 26.67
CA LEU A 13 5.09 1.47 27.13
C LEU A 13 6.21 2.43 26.76
N VAL A 14 5.85 3.49 26.04
CA VAL A 14 6.41 4.85 26.13
C VAL A 14 7.52 5.00 27.20
N ILE A 15 8.77 5.14 26.78
CA ILE A 15 9.73 5.98 27.51
C ILE A 15 10.34 6.94 26.47
N GLY A 16 9.56 7.98 26.17
CA GLY A 16 10.11 9.24 25.72
C GLY A 16 10.84 9.88 26.90
N GLY A 17 12.17 9.78 26.89
CA GLY A 17 13.04 10.62 27.71
C GLY A 17 13.44 11.84 26.89
N ALA A 18 13.11 13.01 27.40
CA ALA A 18 13.28 14.31 26.78
C ALA A 18 14.75 14.70 26.50
N PHE A 19 14.89 15.74 25.66
CA PHE A 19 15.87 16.83 25.84
C PHE A 19 17.27 16.62 25.26
N LEU A 20 17.60 17.31 24.16
CA LEU A 20 18.51 18.48 24.14
C LEU A 20 18.86 18.92 22.71
N ALA A 21 19.04 20.22 22.56
CA ALA A 21 19.14 21.03 21.36
C ALA A 21 20.22 20.64 20.33
N ALA A 22 19.91 20.85 19.04
CA ALA A 22 20.84 21.35 18.04
C ALA A 22 20.07 22.22 17.02
N PRO A 23 20.54 23.44 16.69
CA PRO A 23 19.88 24.32 15.72
C PRO A 23 20.38 24.06 14.29
N ALA A 24 19.78 24.81 13.37
CA ALA A 24 20.24 25.09 12.00
C ALA A 24 19.89 24.05 10.92
N HIS A 25 18.76 24.32 10.26
CA HIS A 25 18.69 24.49 8.81
C HIS A 25 19.74 23.74 7.97
N ALA A 26 19.51 22.45 7.74
CA ALA A 26 20.02 21.76 6.54
C ALA A 26 19.27 20.43 6.36
N LEU A 27 18.04 20.49 5.89
CA LEU A 27 17.49 19.40 5.06
C LEU A 27 17.00 20.00 3.75
N ASP A 28 17.94 20.70 3.11
CA ASP A 28 17.92 20.95 1.68
C ASP A 28 17.85 19.58 0.97
N LYS A 29 16.85 19.45 0.08
CA LYS A 29 16.81 18.47 -1.03
C LYS A 29 16.63 17.01 -0.67
N ALA A 30 15.60 16.71 0.10
CA ALA A 30 14.87 15.46 -0.13
C ALA A 30 13.85 15.67 -1.26
N ASN A 31 14.32 15.64 -2.51
CA ASN A 31 13.52 15.06 -3.60
C ASN A 31 13.36 13.56 -3.30
N GLU A 32 12.67 13.24 -2.21
CA GLU A 32 12.46 11.88 -1.73
C GLU A 32 11.27 11.32 -2.51
N LYS A 33 11.62 10.65 -3.61
CA LYS A 33 10.79 9.73 -4.39
C LYS A 33 9.67 9.14 -3.52
N THR A 34 8.50 9.72 -3.66
CA THR A 34 7.43 9.82 -2.65
C THR A 34 6.85 8.47 -2.20
N PRO A 35 7.31 7.88 -1.09
CA PRO A 35 6.67 6.67 -0.54
C PRO A 35 5.24 6.96 -0.06
N ILE A 36 4.94 8.23 0.29
CA ILE A 36 3.61 8.69 0.68
C ILE A 36 2.62 8.59 -0.50
N ASN A 37 3.05 8.98 -1.71
CA ASN A 37 2.21 8.87 -2.90
C ASN A 37 1.98 7.40 -3.28
N ASP A 38 3.01 6.56 -3.19
CA ASP A 38 2.91 5.13 -3.53
C ASP A 38 2.02 4.36 -2.56
N THR A 39 2.09 4.69 -1.26
CA THR A 39 1.21 4.11 -0.23
C THR A 39 -0.25 4.47 -0.51
N TRP A 40 -0.52 5.74 -0.82
CA TRP A 40 -1.87 6.19 -1.17
C TRP A 40 -2.37 5.55 -2.48
N LEU A 41 -1.50 5.44 -3.49
CA LEU A 41 -1.82 4.80 -4.76
C LEU A 41 -2.13 3.31 -4.59
N THR A 42 -1.37 2.62 -3.73
CA THR A 42 -1.62 1.23 -3.36
C THR A 42 -2.98 1.08 -2.68
N ALA A 43 -3.30 1.95 -1.72
CA ALA A 43 -4.60 1.92 -1.03
C ALA A 43 -5.75 2.18 -2.00
N LYS A 44 -5.64 3.21 -2.85
CA LYS A 44 -6.63 3.54 -3.89
C LYS A 44 -6.86 2.37 -4.83
N THR A 45 -5.78 1.71 -5.27
CA THR A 45 -5.85 0.52 -6.14
C THR A 45 -6.53 -0.64 -5.45
N LYS A 46 -6.18 -0.96 -4.20
CA LYS A 46 -6.83 -2.04 -3.43
C LYS A 46 -8.32 -1.78 -3.24
N ILE A 47 -8.71 -0.55 -2.93
CA ILE A 47 -10.12 -0.16 -2.78
C ILE A 47 -10.85 -0.29 -4.13
N ALA A 48 -10.27 0.21 -5.22
CA ALA A 48 -10.89 0.13 -6.54
C ALA A 48 -11.08 -1.32 -7.02
N LEU A 49 -10.08 -2.18 -6.82
CA LEU A 49 -10.18 -3.61 -7.13
C LEU A 49 -11.16 -4.35 -6.23
N ALA A 50 -11.32 -3.94 -4.97
CA ALA A 50 -12.30 -4.52 -4.05
C ALA A 50 -13.73 -4.05 -4.34
N ALA A 51 -13.90 -2.85 -4.89
CA ALA A 51 -15.20 -2.30 -5.27
C ALA A 51 -15.75 -2.91 -6.57
N ASP A 52 -14.89 -3.45 -7.44
CA ASP A 52 -15.32 -4.08 -8.68
C ASP A 52 -15.66 -5.56 -8.48
N GLY A 53 -16.93 -5.90 -8.59
CA GLY A 53 -17.42 -7.27 -8.41
C GLY A 53 -16.93 -8.28 -9.46
N ARG A 54 -16.30 -7.83 -10.56
CA ARG A 54 -15.70 -8.70 -11.58
C ARG A 54 -14.33 -9.20 -11.16
N VAL A 55 -13.70 -8.57 -10.17
CA VAL A 55 -12.36 -8.90 -9.69
C VAL A 55 -12.44 -9.27 -8.22
N LYS A 56 -11.86 -10.42 -7.85
CA LYS A 56 -11.68 -10.76 -6.43
C LYS A 56 -10.50 -9.99 -5.86
N GLY A 57 -10.67 -8.68 -5.63
CA GLY A 57 -9.62 -7.79 -5.13
C GLY A 57 -8.93 -8.25 -3.84
N ARG A 58 -9.58 -9.11 -3.03
CA ARG A 58 -9.02 -9.75 -1.83
C ARG A 58 -7.97 -10.84 -2.09
N GLN A 59 -7.87 -11.35 -3.32
CA GLN A 59 -6.86 -12.36 -3.73
C GLN A 59 -5.74 -11.75 -4.59
N ILE A 60 -5.76 -10.43 -4.77
CA ILE A 60 -4.77 -9.69 -5.54
C ILE A 60 -3.96 -8.83 -4.58
N ASP A 61 -2.67 -9.13 -4.51
CA ASP A 61 -1.67 -8.29 -3.89
C ASP A 61 -1.31 -7.14 -4.82
N VAL A 62 -1.31 -5.94 -4.24
CA VAL A 62 -0.93 -4.71 -4.93
C VAL A 62 0.33 -4.16 -4.27
N GLU A 63 1.35 -3.96 -5.09
CA GLU A 63 2.62 -3.35 -4.70
C GLU A 63 2.85 -2.14 -5.61
N THR A 64 3.25 -1.00 -5.04
CA THR A 64 3.53 0.21 -5.82
C THR A 64 4.93 0.70 -5.52
N THR A 65 5.70 0.98 -6.58
CA THR A 65 7.08 1.45 -6.47
C THR A 65 7.33 2.59 -7.45
N ASN A 66 7.61 3.79 -6.94
CA ASN A 66 7.86 5.01 -7.71
C ASN A 66 6.71 5.37 -8.69
N GLY A 67 5.46 5.14 -8.30
CA GLY A 67 4.26 5.34 -9.10
C GLY A 67 3.92 4.20 -10.08
N GLN A 68 4.74 3.15 -10.16
CA GLN A 68 4.42 1.94 -10.93
C GLN A 68 3.67 0.95 -10.05
N VAL A 69 2.51 0.50 -10.51
CA VAL A 69 1.66 -0.45 -9.79
C VAL A 69 1.86 -1.86 -10.35
N MET A 70 2.25 -2.78 -9.49
CA MET A 70 2.33 -4.21 -9.76
C MET A 70 1.16 -4.94 -9.09
N LEU A 71 0.43 -5.71 -9.90
CA LEU A 71 -0.63 -6.61 -9.44
C LEU A 71 -0.11 -8.05 -9.45
N ARG A 72 -0.25 -8.75 -8.32
CA ARG A 72 0.09 -10.18 -8.19
C ARG A 72 -1.07 -10.92 -7.56
N GLY A 73 -1.27 -12.18 -7.94
CA GLY A 73 -2.33 -12.99 -7.34
C GLY A 73 -3.02 -13.89 -8.36
N LYS A 74 -4.11 -14.53 -7.93
CA LYS A 74 -4.89 -15.43 -8.77
C LYS A 74 -6.20 -14.76 -9.14
N VAL A 75 -6.56 -14.85 -10.42
CA VAL A 75 -7.84 -14.40 -10.96
C VAL A 75 -8.57 -15.58 -11.58
N ASP A 76 -9.90 -15.56 -11.55
CA ASP A 76 -10.72 -16.68 -12.00
C ASP A 76 -10.86 -16.75 -13.54
N SER A 77 -10.60 -15.64 -14.25
CA SER A 77 -10.73 -15.54 -15.71
C SER A 77 -9.85 -14.46 -16.31
N ASP A 78 -9.60 -14.55 -17.62
CA ASP A 78 -8.90 -13.50 -18.38
C ASP A 78 -9.67 -12.18 -18.38
N SER A 79 -11.01 -12.24 -18.33
CA SER A 79 -11.84 -11.03 -18.21
C SER A 79 -11.61 -10.31 -16.87
N ALA A 80 -11.45 -11.06 -15.78
CA ALA A 80 -11.11 -10.48 -14.48
C ALA A 80 -9.70 -9.86 -14.48
N LYS A 81 -8.75 -10.48 -15.18
CA LYS A 81 -7.41 -9.91 -15.39
C LYS A 81 -7.49 -8.56 -16.12
N GLN A 82 -8.19 -8.52 -17.25
CA GLN A 82 -8.37 -7.29 -18.03
C GLN A 82 -9.08 -6.20 -17.23
N ALA A 83 -10.10 -6.56 -16.45
CA ALA A 83 -10.77 -5.61 -15.56
C ALA A 83 -9.81 -5.03 -14.52
N ALA A 84 -8.96 -5.85 -13.89
CA ALA A 84 -7.98 -5.36 -12.91
C ALA A 84 -6.96 -4.39 -13.54
N GLU A 85 -6.50 -4.68 -14.76
CA GLU A 85 -5.62 -3.78 -15.52
C GLU A 85 -6.31 -2.46 -15.87
N ASP A 86 -7.55 -2.51 -16.36
CA ASP A 86 -8.33 -1.33 -16.74
C ASP A 86 -8.65 -0.44 -15.52
N ILE A 87 -9.06 -1.04 -14.40
CA ILE A 87 -9.28 -0.32 -13.14
C ILE A 87 -8.02 0.41 -12.72
N THR A 88 -6.87 -0.26 -12.77
CA THR A 88 -5.59 0.32 -12.34
C THR A 88 -5.15 1.45 -13.25
N LYS A 89 -5.29 1.31 -14.57
CA LYS A 89 -4.94 2.35 -15.55
C LYS A 89 -5.77 3.63 -15.42
N ARG A 90 -6.99 3.53 -14.89
CA ARG A 90 -7.88 4.68 -14.66
C ARG A 90 -7.53 5.49 -13.41
N LEU A 91 -6.61 5.01 -12.57
CA LEU A 91 -6.24 5.70 -11.34
C LEU A 91 -5.22 6.81 -11.63
N ASP A 92 -5.56 8.02 -11.20
CA ASP A 92 -4.63 9.15 -11.29
C ASP A 92 -3.33 8.87 -10.52
N GLY A 93 -2.20 9.14 -11.18
CA GLY A 93 -0.87 8.96 -10.61
C GLY A 93 -0.19 7.63 -10.92
N VAL A 94 -0.89 6.69 -11.59
CA VAL A 94 -0.25 5.47 -12.10
C VAL A 94 0.63 5.80 -13.29
N LYS A 95 1.88 5.35 -13.23
CA LYS A 95 2.80 5.33 -14.37
C LYS A 95 2.72 3.94 -15.00
N THR A 96 2.22 3.88 -16.24
CA THR A 96 2.09 2.65 -17.06
C THR A 96 3.23 2.58 -18.06
#